data_AF-A0A958GD56-F1
#
_entry.id   AF-A0A958GD56-F1
#
_cell.length_a   1.000
_cell.length_b   1.000
_cell.length_c   1.000
_cell.angle_alpha   90.00
_cell.angle_beta   90.00
_cell.angle_gamma   90.00
#
_symmetry.space_group_name_H-M   'P 1'
#
loop_
_entity.id
_entity.type
_entity.pdbx_description
1 polymer ?
#
loop_
_entity_poly.entity_id
_entity_poly.type
_entity_poly.pdbx_seq_one_letter_code
_entity_poly.pdbx_strand_id
1 'polypeptide(L)' 'MATAHLISGLPASGKSTYAKLLKMQTGAVLFRLDKWLKTLFGDYSLEDVENDEHVRRVLATREMIWFSA' A
#
# COMPACT_ATOMS: atom_id res chain seq x y z
N MET A 1 19.43 -12.90 -4.55
CA MET A 1 18.02 -13.31 -4.69
C MET A 1 17.16 -12.11 -4.32
N ALA A 2 16.11 -11.81 -5.09
CA ALA A 2 15.17 -10.76 -4.72
C ALA A 2 14.21 -11.29 -3.64
N THR A 3 13.97 -10.52 -2.58
CA THR A 3 13.10 -10.90 -1.47
C THR A 3 11.91 -9.94 -1.38
N ALA A 4 10.70 -10.49 -1.40
CA ALA A 4 9.48 -9.73 -1.17
C ALA A 4 9.04 -9.87 0.30
N HIS A 5 8.96 -8.76 1.02
CA HIS A 5 8.50 -8.73 2.41
C HIS A 5 7.01 -8.34 2.49
N LEU A 6 6.15 -9.29 2.84
CA LEU A 6 4.73 -9.03 3.09
C LEU A 6 4.50 -8.64 4.55
N ILE A 7 4.00 -7.43 4.80
CA ILE A 7 3.77 -6.89 6.14
C ILE A 7 2.27 -6.66 6.33
N SER A 8 1.64 -7.38 7.27
CA SER A 8 0.21 -7.32 7.56
C SER A 8 -0.07 -7.21 9.07
N GLY A 9 -1.28 -6.78 9.45
CA GLY A 9 -1.69 -6.57 10.84
C GLY A 9 -2.68 -5.42 11.06
N LEU A 10 -3.31 -5.39 12.24
CA LEU A 10 -4.39 -4.46 12.62
C LEU A 10 -3.97 -2.99 12.60
N PRO A 11 -4.87 -2.01 12.36
CA PRO A 11 -4.56 -0.58 12.48
C PRO A 11 -3.77 -0.26 13.76
N ALA A 12 -2.83 0.69 13.68
CA ALA A 12 -1.91 1.06 14.76
C ALA A 12 -0.93 -0.04 15.27
N SER A 13 -0.88 -1.25 14.70
CA SER A 13 0.08 -2.30 15.11
C SER A 13 1.57 -2.06 14.75
N GLY A 14 1.95 -0.83 14.34
CA GLY A 14 3.35 -0.50 14.05
C GLY A 14 3.90 -0.91 12.68
N LYS A 15 3.09 -1.54 11.79
CA LYS A 15 3.51 -1.99 10.44
C LYS A 15 4.24 -0.92 9.64
N SER A 16 3.69 0.30 9.61
CA SER A 16 4.26 1.42 8.86
C SER A 16 5.63 1.83 9.39
N THR A 17 5.85 1.69 10.70
CA THR A 17 7.14 1.95 11.34
C THR A 17 8.14 0.86 10.98
N TYR A 18 7.75 -0.41 11.14
CA TYR A 18 8.59 -1.56 10.79
C TYR A 18 9.01 -1.56 9.32
N ALA A 19 8.06 -1.32 8.40
CA ALA A 19 8.33 -1.30 6.96
C ALA A 19 9.31 -0.19 6.55
N LYS A 20 9.27 0.97 7.22
CA LYS A 20 10.24 2.06 7.00
C LYS A 20 11.64 1.69 7.47
N LEU A 21 11.76 1.07 8.64
CA LEU A 21 13.04 0.61 9.17
C LEU A 21 13.64 -0.47 8.28
N LEU A 22 12.84 -1.45 7.85
CA LEU A 22 13.28 -2.52 6.96
C LEU A 22 13.78 -1.97 5.62
N LYS A 23 13.07 -0.99 5.04
CA LYS A 23 13.52 -0.26 3.84
C LYS A 23 14.88 0.38 4.05
N MET A 24 15.09 1.09 5.17
CA MET A 24 16.38 1.74 5.46
C MET A 24 17.52 0.73 5.62
N GLN A 25 17.25 -0.42 6.23
CA GLN A 25 18.25 -1.44 6.48
C GLN A 25 18.65 -2.22 5.22
N THR A 26 17.71 -2.45 4.30
CA THR A 26 17.91 -3.33 3.14
C THR A 26 18.05 -2.58 1.81
N GLY A 27 17.77 -1.28 1.79
CA GLY A 27 17.65 -0.52 0.53
C GLY A 27 16.43 -0.92 -0.31
N ALA A 28 15.46 -1.65 0.27
CA ALA A 28 14.30 -2.15 -0.45
C ALA A 28 13.34 -1.04 -0.92
N VAL A 29 12.57 -1.35 -1.96
CA VAL A 29 11.44 -0.54 -2.37
C VAL A 29 10.25 -0.82 -1.45
N LEU A 30 9.65 0.24 -0.91
CA LEU A 30 8.49 0.14 -0.02
C LEU A 30 7.20 0.42 -0.82
N PHE A 31 6.43 -0.63 -1.07
CA PHE A 31 5.09 -0.52 -1.64
C PHE A 31 4.05 -0.36 -0.54
N ARG A 32 3.24 0.69 -0.63
CA ARG A 32 2.20 1.03 0.34
C ARG A 32 0.90 1.32 -0.39
N LEU A 33 -0.11 0.49 -0.15
CA LEU A 33 -1.42 0.62 -0.78
C LEU A 33 -2.02 2.01 -0.55
N ASP A 34 -1.97 2.50 0.69
CA ASP A 34 -2.51 3.82 1.07
C ASP A 34 -1.84 4.98 0.31
N LYS A 35 -0.50 4.91 0.16
CA LYS A 35 0.24 5.95 -0.56
C LYS A 35 -0.07 5.91 -2.05
N TRP A 36 -0.19 4.71 -2.63
CA TRP A 36 -0.48 4.56 -4.05
C TRP A 36 -1.91 4.97 -4.39
N LEU A 37 -2.89 4.61 -3.56
CA LEU A 37 -4.27 5.07 -3.71
C LEU A 37 -4.34 6.60 -3.76
N LYS A 38 -3.65 7.26 -2.83
CA LYS A 38 -3.58 8.73 -2.80
C LYS A 38 -2.86 9.30 -4.03
N THR A 39 -1.78 8.67 -4.50
CA THR A 39 -1.07 9.12 -5.71
C THR A 39 -1.92 8.98 -6.98
N LEU A 40 -2.71 7.91 -7.09
CA LEU A 40 -3.47 7.58 -8.31
C LEU A 40 -4.84 8.26 -8.37
N PHE A 41 -5.50 8.40 -7.21
CA PHE A 41 -6.89 8.84 -7.13
C PHE A 41 -7.07 10.13 -6.31
N GLY A 42 -5.99 10.70 -5.77
CA GLY A 42 -6.03 11.91 -4.93
C GLY A 42 -6.43 11.64 -3.48
N ASP A 43 -6.58 12.72 -2.70
CA ASP A 43 -7.20 12.63 -1.38
C ASP A 43 -8.70 12.43 -1.52
N TYR A 44 -9.21 11.34 -0.97
CA TYR A 44 -10.64 11.05 -0.88
C TYR A 44 -10.94 10.36 0.46
N SER A 45 -12.11 10.62 1.05
CA SER A 45 -12.57 9.87 2.21
C SER A 45 -13.44 8.67 1.79
N LEU A 46 -13.60 7.70 2.70
CA LEU A 46 -14.55 6.59 2.50
C LEU A 46 -16.00 7.07 2.47
N GLU A 47 -16.27 8.28 2.97
CA GLU A 47 -17.60 8.89 2.95
C GLU A 47 -17.90 9.56 1.60
N ASP A 48 -16.84 9.97 0.87
CA ASP A 48 -16.97 10.62 -0.44
C ASP A 48 -17.09 9.63 -1.61
N VAL A 49 -16.91 8.33 -1.35
CA VAL A 49 -16.81 7.30 -2.39
C VAL A 49 -17.66 6.10 -2.01
N GLU A 50 -18.57 5.70 -2.91
CA GLU A 50 -19.34 4.47 -2.73
C GLU A 50 -18.40 3.26 -2.55
N ASN A 51 -18.80 2.34 -1.67
CA ASN A 51 -17.95 1.22 -1.24
C ASN A 51 -17.41 0.40 -2.43
N ASP A 52 -18.21 0.21 -3.48
CA ASP A 52 -17.81 -0.51 -4.69
C ASP A 52 -16.69 0.19 -5.47
N GLU A 53 -16.73 1.52 -5.57
CA GLU A 53 -15.67 2.29 -6.21
C GLU A 53 -14.40 2.30 -5.34
N HIS A 54 -14.53 2.32 -4.01
CA HIS A 54 -13.38 2.14 -3.11
C HIS A 54 -12.70 0.78 -3.34
N VAL A 55 -13.49 -0.30 -3.39
CA VAL A 55 -12.99 -1.66 -3.66
C VAL A 55 -12.31 -1.73 -5.02
N ARG A 56 -12.90 -1.14 -6.07
CA ARG A 56 -12.31 -1.11 -7.42
C ARG A 56 -10.94 -0.44 -7.43
N ARG A 57 -10.79 0.72 -6.76
CA ARG A 57 -9.51 1.44 -6.64
C ARG A 57 -8.46 0.62 -5.89
N VAL A 58 -8.86 -0.07 -4.82
CA VAL A 58 -7.98 -0.97 -4.06
C VAL A 58 -7.47 -2.11 -4.94
N LEU A 59 -8.36 -2.76 -5.70
CA LEU A 59 -7.99 -3.87 -6.59
C LEU A 59 -7.05 -3.41 -7.71
N ALA A 60 -7.36 -2.30 -8.38
CA ALA A 60 -6.50 -1.73 -9.42
C ALA A 60 -5.10 -1.36 -8.88
N THR A 61 -5.04 -0.81 -7.67
CA THR A 61 -3.75 -0.48 -7.05
C THR A 61 -2.95 -1.73 -6.69
N ARG A 62 -3.60 -2.78 -6.18
CA ARG A 62 -2.95 -4.06 -5.87
C ARG A 62 -2.39 -4.72 -7.13
N GLU A 63 -3.17 -4.71 -8.20
CA GLU A 63 -2.76 -5.24 -9.50
C GLU A 63 -1.48 -4.54 -9.98
N MET A 64 -1.47 -3.19 -9.98
CA MET A 64 -0.25 -2.46 -10.34
C MET A 64 0.93 -2.79 -9.44
N ILE A 65 0.77 -2.84 -8.11
CA ILE A 65 1.91 -3.16 -7.22
C ILE A 65 2.51 -4.54 -7.56
N TRP A 66 1.69 -5.53 -7.95
CA TRP A 66 2.16 -6.88 -8.27
C TRP A 66 2.71 -7.03 -9.69
N PHE A 67 2.17 -6.29 -10.66
CA PHE A 67 2.57 -6.41 -12.06
C PHE A 67 3.58 -5.34 -12.51
N SER A 68 3.90 -4.33 -11.69
CA SER A 68 4.91 -3.30 -12.01
C SER A 68 6.37 -3.76 -11.76
N ALA A 69 6.62 -5.07 -11.69
CA ALA A 69 7.94 -5.65 -11.41
C ALA A 69 8.67 -6.09 -12.68
#